data_AF-A0A453MAE0-F1
#
_entry.id   AF-A0A453MAE0-F1
#
_cell.length_a   1.000
_cell.length_b   1.000
_cell.length_c   1.000
_cell.angle_alpha   90.00
_cell.angle_beta   90.00
_cell.angle_gamma   90.00
#
_symmetry.space_group_name_H-M   'P 1'
#
loop_
_entity.id
_entity.type
_entity.pdbx_description
1 polymer ?
#
loop_
_entity_poly.entity_id
_entity_poly.type
_entity_poly.pdbx_seq_one_letter_code
_entity_poly.pdbx_strand_id
1 'polypeptide(L)'
;NGGMCMHDEATVHYIDMIDQTTLGHRFIKEEFGQIPRIGWQIDPFGHSAVQAYLLGAEVGFDALYFFRIDYQDRDTRNGTKELEVVWRGSKTFGSSADIFAGIFPKNYEPPPGEFYFEVDDTSPVVQDDPLLFDYNVEQRVNDFVAAALAQANVTRTNHIMFTMGTDFKYQYAESWFRQMDKLIHYVNKDGRVNALYSTPSIYTDAKFSTNEPWPLKTNDFFPYADNPNAYWTGYFTSRPALKRYVRMMSGYYLAARQLEFFIGRSKSGSTTDSLGDALALAQHHDAVTGTEKQHVANDYAKRLSIGYKKAEELVSTSLGCLSESGSNSRCSSPTTKFVQCPLLNITYCPPSEMNLSQGKSLVSS
;
A
#
# COMPACT_ATOMS: atom_id res chain seq x y z
N ASN A 1 -1.10 3.07 -7.35
CA ASN A 1 -1.65 2.31 -6.21
C ASN A 1 -3.06 2.80 -5.92
N GLY A 2 -3.23 3.95 -5.26
CA GLY A 2 -4.55 4.55 -5.03
C GLY A 2 -5.35 3.93 -3.89
N GLY A 3 -4.83 2.93 -3.17
CA GLY A 3 -5.39 2.52 -1.88
C GLY A 3 -5.17 3.59 -0.80
N MET A 4 -5.81 3.39 0.35
CA MET A 4 -5.62 4.26 1.52
C MET A 4 -4.18 4.24 2.05
N CYS A 5 -3.46 3.15 1.83
CA CYS A 5 -2.04 3.03 2.10
C CYS A 5 -1.33 2.18 1.05
N MET A 6 0.01 2.17 1.10
CA MET A 6 0.81 1.12 0.52
C MET A 6 0.91 0.00 1.54
N HIS A 7 0.09 -1.03 1.38
CA HIS A 7 -0.02 -2.11 2.35
C HIS A 7 1.20 -3.04 2.33
N ASP A 8 1.45 -3.70 3.45
CA ASP A 8 2.33 -4.86 3.49
C ASP A 8 1.77 -6.01 2.63
N GLU A 9 2.62 -6.93 2.20
CA GLU A 9 2.25 -8.08 1.41
C GLU A 9 2.44 -9.43 2.13
N ALA A 10 3.12 -9.46 3.28
CA ALA A 10 3.38 -10.71 4.02
C ALA A 10 2.38 -10.98 5.16
N THR A 11 2.02 -9.96 5.92
CA THR A 11 1.29 -10.07 7.20
C THR A 11 -0.14 -9.53 7.15
N VAL A 12 -0.62 -9.22 5.95
CA VAL A 12 -1.99 -8.77 5.66
C VAL A 12 -2.92 -9.93 5.31
N HIS A 13 -4.23 -9.66 5.30
CA HIS A 13 -5.21 -10.54 4.66
C HIS A 13 -5.69 -9.95 3.34
N TYR A 14 -5.98 -10.80 2.36
CA TYR A 14 -6.53 -10.34 1.07
C TYR A 14 -7.83 -9.54 1.22
N ILE A 15 -8.68 -9.84 2.21
CA ILE A 15 -9.89 -9.04 2.49
C ILE A 15 -9.51 -7.60 2.87
N ASP A 16 -8.53 -7.43 3.75
CA ASP A 16 -8.13 -6.11 4.23
C ASP A 16 -7.35 -5.34 3.15
N MET A 17 -6.58 -6.06 2.32
CA MET A 17 -5.97 -5.50 1.11
C MET A 17 -7.03 -4.96 0.14
N ILE A 18 -8.11 -5.71 -0.10
CA ILE A 18 -9.23 -5.29 -0.95
C ILE A 18 -9.97 -4.11 -0.31
N ASP A 19 -10.28 -4.18 0.99
CA ASP A 19 -11.05 -3.14 1.69
C ASP A 19 -10.32 -1.79 1.65
N GLN A 20 -9.02 -1.76 1.99
CA GLN A 20 -8.24 -0.51 1.97
C GLN A 20 -8.04 0.03 0.55
N THR A 21 -7.92 -0.86 -0.45
CA THR A 21 -7.79 -0.48 -1.87
C THR A 21 -9.10 0.11 -2.37
N THR A 22 -10.22 -0.55 -2.05
CA THR A 22 -11.57 -0.12 -2.44
C THR A 22 -11.89 1.25 -1.85
N LEU A 23 -11.54 1.49 -0.59
CA LEU A 23 -11.78 2.78 0.07
C LEU A 23 -11.05 3.92 -0.65
N GLY A 24 -9.77 3.74 -0.97
CA GLY A 24 -8.99 4.75 -1.69
C GLY A 24 -9.44 4.93 -3.16
N HIS A 25 -9.69 3.82 -3.88
CA HIS A 25 -10.15 3.86 -5.27
C HIS A 25 -11.51 4.52 -5.41
N ARG A 26 -12.44 4.25 -4.47
CA ARG A 26 -13.74 4.89 -4.45
C ARG A 26 -13.61 6.41 -4.29
N PHE A 27 -12.80 6.86 -3.33
CA PHE A 27 -12.52 8.29 -3.15
C PHE A 27 -11.96 8.92 -4.42
N ILE A 28 -10.94 8.30 -5.04
CA ILE A 28 -10.34 8.83 -6.27
C ILE A 28 -11.37 8.93 -7.41
N LYS A 29 -12.22 7.93 -7.56
CA LYS A 29 -13.25 7.89 -8.60
C LYS A 29 -14.35 8.93 -8.35
N GLU A 30 -14.80 9.09 -7.11
CA GLU A 30 -15.86 10.03 -6.73
C GLU A 30 -15.39 11.48 -6.86
N GLU A 31 -14.18 11.80 -6.41
CA GLU A 31 -13.67 13.17 -6.39
C GLU A 31 -13.05 13.61 -7.73
N PHE A 32 -12.38 12.70 -8.43
CA PHE A 32 -11.57 13.06 -9.62
C PHE A 32 -12.03 12.37 -10.91
N GLY A 33 -12.97 11.43 -10.84
CA GLY A 33 -13.40 10.64 -12.00
C GLY A 33 -12.28 9.77 -12.58
N GLN A 34 -11.22 9.49 -11.79
CA GLN A 34 -10.05 8.75 -12.24
C GLN A 34 -10.06 7.30 -11.77
N ILE A 35 -9.41 6.43 -12.53
CA ILE A 35 -9.20 5.02 -12.18
C ILE A 35 -7.68 4.76 -12.27
N PRO A 36 -7.00 4.46 -11.15
CA PRO A 36 -5.57 4.15 -11.19
C PRO A 36 -5.27 2.92 -12.05
N ARG A 37 -4.33 3.04 -12.98
CA ARG A 37 -3.88 1.95 -13.87
C ARG A 37 -2.64 1.20 -13.38
N ILE A 38 -1.92 1.75 -12.40
CA ILE A 38 -0.59 1.26 -12.02
C ILE A 38 -0.50 1.00 -10.52
N GLY A 39 -0.08 -0.21 -10.17
CA GLY A 39 0.32 -0.61 -8.83
C GLY A 39 1.66 0.02 -8.43
N TRP A 40 1.76 0.48 -7.19
CA TRP A 40 2.97 1.14 -6.67
C TRP A 40 3.25 0.58 -5.27
N GLN A 41 4.19 -0.36 -5.19
CA GLN A 41 4.57 -1.13 -4.00
C GLN A 41 6.08 -1.00 -3.79
N ILE A 42 6.57 0.22 -3.69
CA ILE A 42 8.02 0.49 -3.69
C ILE A 42 8.72 0.10 -2.40
N ASP A 43 7.98 -0.03 -1.29
CA ASP A 43 8.54 -0.21 0.04
C ASP A 43 8.09 -1.44 0.87
N PRO A 44 7.07 -2.25 0.50
CA PRO A 44 6.83 -3.53 1.16
C PRO A 44 8.05 -4.47 1.10
N PHE A 45 8.28 -5.23 2.17
CA PHE A 45 9.51 -6.00 2.39
C PHE A 45 9.44 -7.41 1.76
N GLY A 46 9.46 -7.46 0.43
CA GLY A 46 9.14 -8.63 -0.37
C GLY A 46 7.71 -8.58 -0.90
N HIS A 47 7.41 -9.39 -1.93
CA HIS A 47 6.16 -9.24 -2.67
C HIS A 47 5.40 -10.56 -2.86
N SER A 48 4.11 -10.55 -2.62
CA SER A 48 3.26 -11.75 -2.60
C SER A 48 2.73 -12.11 -4.00
N ALA A 49 2.51 -13.40 -4.24
CA ALA A 49 1.83 -13.85 -5.45
C ALA A 49 0.41 -13.25 -5.56
N VAL A 50 -0.28 -13.05 -4.42
CA VAL A 50 -1.61 -12.44 -4.34
C VAL A 50 -1.60 -10.98 -4.77
N GLN A 51 -0.53 -10.24 -4.47
CA GLN A 51 -0.37 -8.86 -4.94
C GLN A 51 -0.36 -8.78 -6.47
N ALA A 52 0.30 -9.73 -7.13
CA ALA A 52 0.39 -9.74 -8.58
C ALA A 52 -0.97 -10.00 -9.25
N TYR A 53 -1.61 -11.12 -8.92
CA TYR A 53 -2.82 -11.52 -9.63
C TYR A 53 -4.05 -10.81 -9.10
N LEU A 54 -4.23 -10.69 -7.78
CA LEU A 54 -5.48 -10.19 -7.20
C LEU A 54 -5.47 -8.68 -7.03
N LEU A 55 -4.46 -8.13 -6.35
CA LEU A 55 -4.33 -6.67 -6.11
C LEU A 55 -3.52 -5.96 -7.20
N GLY A 56 -3.28 -6.66 -8.30
CA GLY A 56 -2.67 -6.16 -9.53
C GLY A 56 -3.63 -6.35 -10.69
N ALA A 57 -3.59 -7.52 -11.32
CA ALA A 57 -4.35 -7.80 -12.54
C ALA A 57 -5.88 -7.67 -12.32
N GLU A 58 -6.46 -8.33 -11.32
CA GLU A 58 -7.92 -8.33 -11.10
C GLU A 58 -8.48 -6.96 -10.62
N VAL A 59 -7.63 -6.11 -10.03
CA VAL A 59 -8.00 -4.70 -9.73
C VAL A 59 -8.03 -3.84 -11.01
N GLY A 60 -7.47 -4.34 -12.11
CA GLY A 60 -7.42 -3.64 -13.40
C GLY A 60 -6.13 -2.84 -13.61
N PHE A 61 -5.04 -3.19 -12.93
CA PHE A 61 -3.74 -2.57 -13.21
C PHE A 61 -3.08 -3.21 -14.43
N ASP A 62 -2.47 -2.36 -15.26
CA ASP A 62 -1.64 -2.80 -16.39
C ASP A 62 -0.24 -3.24 -15.91
N ALA A 63 0.25 -2.56 -14.87
CA ALA A 63 1.57 -2.81 -14.34
C ALA A 63 1.66 -2.60 -12.83
N LEU A 64 2.67 -3.23 -12.22
CA LEU A 64 3.04 -3.11 -10.82
C LEU A 64 4.53 -2.79 -10.71
N TYR A 65 4.88 -1.73 -9.98
CA TYR A 65 6.28 -1.35 -9.75
C TYR A 65 6.67 -1.46 -8.29
N PHE A 66 7.85 -2.02 -8.05
CA PHE A 66 8.41 -2.23 -6.73
C PHE A 66 9.93 -2.29 -6.77
N PHE A 67 10.55 -2.28 -5.60
CA PHE A 67 12.00 -2.38 -5.49
C PHE A 67 12.45 -3.64 -4.73
N ARG A 68 11.88 -3.98 -3.58
CA ARG A 68 12.48 -4.90 -2.59
C ARG A 68 12.33 -6.39 -2.94
N ILE A 69 13.24 -6.88 -3.77
CA ILE A 69 13.52 -8.31 -3.99
C ILE A 69 14.85 -8.71 -3.34
N ASP A 70 15.04 -10.01 -3.13
CA ASP A 70 16.30 -10.59 -2.62
C ASP A 70 17.52 -10.06 -3.41
N TYR A 71 18.61 -9.75 -2.70
CA TYR A 71 19.79 -9.14 -3.30
C TYR A 71 20.46 -10.05 -4.36
N GLN A 72 20.46 -11.37 -4.18
CA GLN A 72 21.02 -12.30 -5.16
C GLN A 72 20.12 -12.44 -6.40
N ASP A 73 18.80 -12.44 -6.21
CA ASP A 73 17.83 -12.38 -7.31
C ASP A 73 18.02 -11.08 -8.10
N ARG A 74 18.22 -9.95 -7.42
CA ARG A 74 18.51 -8.65 -8.07
C ARG A 74 19.79 -8.68 -8.88
N ASP A 75 20.89 -9.19 -8.32
CA ASP A 75 22.17 -9.27 -9.02
C ASP A 75 22.06 -10.14 -10.28
N THR A 76 21.31 -11.24 -10.19
CA THR A 76 21.01 -12.11 -11.33
C THR A 76 20.21 -11.35 -12.39
N ARG A 77 19.11 -10.70 -12.00
CA ARG A 77 18.23 -9.94 -12.92
C ARG A 77 18.91 -8.75 -13.57
N ASN A 78 19.82 -8.08 -12.85
CA ASN A 78 20.68 -7.04 -13.42
C ASN A 78 21.55 -7.61 -14.54
N GLY A 79 22.16 -8.78 -14.31
CA GLY A 79 23.00 -9.47 -15.30
C GLY A 79 22.22 -10.02 -16.50
N THR A 80 20.96 -10.41 -16.31
CA THR A 80 20.12 -11.01 -17.37
C THR A 80 19.12 -10.05 -18.01
N LYS A 81 19.05 -8.79 -17.55
CA LYS A 81 18.02 -7.80 -17.94
C LYS A 81 16.60 -8.33 -17.72
N GLU A 82 16.35 -8.91 -16.54
CA GLU A 82 15.07 -9.51 -16.14
C GLU A 82 14.43 -8.81 -14.94
N LEU A 83 14.73 -7.51 -14.78
CA LEU A 83 14.03 -6.64 -13.82
C LEU A 83 12.61 -6.29 -14.27
N GLU A 84 12.28 -6.54 -15.52
CA GLU A 84 10.95 -6.34 -16.08
C GLU A 84 10.43 -7.68 -16.58
N VAL A 85 9.29 -8.11 -16.05
CA VAL A 85 8.74 -9.46 -16.25
C VAL A 85 7.24 -9.39 -16.52
N VAL A 86 6.71 -10.44 -17.16
CA VAL A 86 5.29 -10.79 -17.03
C VAL A 86 5.15 -11.67 -15.80
N TRP A 87 4.45 -11.20 -14.78
CA TRP A 87 4.30 -11.91 -13.52
C TRP A 87 2.97 -12.67 -13.44
N ARG A 88 3.08 -14.00 -13.48
CA ARG A 88 2.00 -14.96 -13.26
C ARG A 88 1.91 -15.37 -11.80
N GLY A 89 1.15 -14.61 -11.01
CA GLY A 89 0.96 -14.86 -9.58
C GLY A 89 0.00 -16.02 -9.27
N SER A 90 -0.94 -16.35 -10.17
CA SER A 90 -1.96 -17.38 -9.92
C SER A 90 -1.72 -18.65 -10.73
N LYS A 91 -1.58 -19.79 -10.05
CA LYS A 91 -1.59 -21.11 -10.70
C LYS A 91 -2.95 -21.46 -11.30
N THR A 92 -4.03 -20.91 -10.74
CA THR A 92 -5.40 -21.18 -11.16
C THR A 92 -5.78 -20.39 -12.40
N PHE A 93 -5.51 -19.08 -12.40
CA PHE A 93 -5.87 -18.19 -13.52
C PHE A 93 -4.84 -18.23 -14.64
N GLY A 94 -3.59 -18.62 -14.33
CA GLY A 94 -2.53 -18.67 -15.32
C GLY A 94 -2.38 -17.32 -16.02
N SER A 95 -2.33 -17.33 -17.36
CA SER A 95 -2.11 -16.12 -18.15
C SER A 95 -3.26 -15.12 -18.14
N SER A 96 -4.46 -15.49 -17.67
CA SER A 96 -5.60 -14.56 -17.66
C SER A 96 -5.50 -13.49 -16.57
N ALA A 97 -4.61 -13.67 -15.59
CA ALA A 97 -4.34 -12.72 -14.51
C ALA A 97 -2.83 -12.42 -14.39
N ASP A 98 -2.14 -12.43 -15.52
CA ASP A 98 -0.76 -11.96 -15.63
C ASP A 98 -0.72 -10.43 -15.50
N ILE A 99 0.32 -9.88 -14.89
CA ILE A 99 0.57 -8.42 -14.82
C ILE A 99 2.01 -8.10 -15.22
N PHE A 100 2.24 -6.96 -15.89
CA PHE A 100 3.60 -6.48 -16.11
C PHE A 100 4.19 -6.00 -14.78
N ALA A 101 5.36 -6.50 -14.40
CA ALA A 101 6.02 -6.12 -13.16
C ALA A 101 7.40 -5.50 -13.46
N GLY A 102 7.60 -4.27 -12.98
CA GLY A 102 8.88 -3.56 -13.06
C GLY A 102 9.56 -3.48 -11.70
N ILE A 103 10.79 -3.99 -11.64
CA ILE A 103 11.61 -4.06 -10.44
C ILE A 103 12.70 -2.99 -10.56
N PHE A 104 12.79 -2.06 -9.61
CA PHE A 104 13.82 -1.04 -9.68
C PHE A 104 15.23 -1.61 -9.49
N PRO A 105 16.24 -1.17 -10.25
CA PRO A 105 17.56 -1.78 -10.22
C PRO A 105 18.31 -1.66 -8.90
N LYS A 106 18.00 -0.65 -8.07
CA LYS A 106 18.81 -0.34 -6.87
C LYS A 106 18.03 0.14 -5.66
N ASN A 107 17.06 1.04 -5.81
CA ASN A 107 16.16 1.54 -4.77
C ASN A 107 15.01 2.31 -5.44
N TYR A 108 14.15 2.97 -4.66
CA TYR A 108 13.09 3.87 -5.15
C TYR A 108 13.52 5.35 -5.10
N GLU A 109 14.83 5.62 -5.18
CA GLU A 109 15.40 6.96 -5.04
C GLU A 109 15.84 7.54 -6.40
N PRO A 110 16.28 8.82 -6.48
CA PRO A 110 16.86 9.36 -7.70
C PRO A 110 18.08 8.54 -8.14
N PRO A 111 18.45 8.61 -9.42
CA PRO A 111 19.58 7.85 -9.93
C PRO A 111 20.91 8.30 -9.29
N PRO A 112 21.97 7.48 -9.38
CA PRO A 112 23.32 7.90 -8.98
C PRO A 112 23.75 9.19 -9.69
N GLY A 113 24.57 10.02 -9.02
CA GLY A 113 25.02 11.32 -9.55
C GLY A 113 24.47 12.54 -8.80
N GLU A 114 24.07 12.34 -7.54
CA GLU A 114 23.63 13.42 -6.64
C GLU A 114 22.45 14.20 -7.22
N PHE A 115 21.33 13.50 -7.47
CA PHE A 115 20.10 14.06 -8.04
C PHE A 115 19.01 14.27 -6.96
N TYR A 116 19.39 14.59 -5.73
CA TYR A 116 18.45 14.90 -4.65
C TYR A 116 18.24 16.40 -4.57
N PHE A 117 17.01 16.87 -4.82
CA PHE A 117 16.75 18.30 -4.97
C PHE A 117 15.80 18.82 -3.89
N GLU A 118 15.88 18.28 -2.67
CA GLU A 118 15.15 18.84 -1.53
C GLU A 118 15.79 20.16 -1.07
N VAL A 119 15.01 21.01 -0.38
CA VAL A 119 15.45 22.35 0.02
C VAL A 119 16.75 22.38 0.85
N ASP A 120 16.99 21.35 1.67
CA ASP A 120 18.17 21.24 2.53
C ASP A 120 19.21 20.23 2.03
N ASP A 121 19.09 19.78 0.78
CA ASP A 121 20.03 18.81 0.20
C ASP A 121 21.31 19.49 -0.29
N THR A 122 22.44 18.78 -0.20
CA THR A 122 23.76 19.27 -0.63
C THR A 122 24.09 18.91 -2.07
N SER A 123 23.22 18.17 -2.76
CA SER A 123 23.43 17.78 -4.15
C SER A 123 23.61 19.01 -5.05
N PRO A 124 24.52 18.96 -6.04
CA PRO A 124 24.77 20.07 -6.93
C PRO A 124 23.56 20.35 -7.83
N VAL A 125 23.11 21.60 -7.77
CA VAL A 125 22.11 22.16 -8.68
C VAL A 125 22.72 22.49 -10.03
N VAL A 126 21.90 22.58 -11.07
CA VAL A 126 22.27 23.13 -12.36
C VAL A 126 22.38 24.66 -12.25
N GLN A 127 23.62 25.13 -12.24
CA GLN A 127 23.99 26.53 -12.42
C GLN A 127 24.19 26.72 -13.93
N ASP A 128 23.26 27.45 -14.53
CA ASP A 128 23.20 27.78 -15.96
C ASP A 128 23.25 29.30 -16.25
N ASP A 129 23.51 30.12 -15.24
CA ASP A 129 23.68 31.56 -15.38
C ASP A 129 25.16 31.89 -15.65
N PRO A 130 25.53 32.29 -16.88
CA PRO A 130 26.91 32.60 -17.22
C PRO A 130 27.47 33.85 -16.51
N LEU A 131 26.62 34.63 -15.84
CA LEU A 131 27.03 35.81 -15.05
C LEU A 131 27.39 35.45 -13.60
N LEU A 132 27.09 34.24 -13.17
CA LEU A 132 27.40 33.73 -11.83
C LEU A 132 28.59 32.75 -11.90
N PHE A 133 29.31 32.59 -10.79
CA PHE A 133 30.40 31.62 -10.70
C PHE A 133 29.88 30.18 -10.68
N ASP A 134 30.78 29.23 -10.96
CA ASP A 134 30.51 27.79 -10.87
C ASP A 134 29.44 27.27 -11.86
N TYR A 135 29.41 27.83 -13.07
CA TYR A 135 28.62 27.31 -14.20
C TYR A 135 28.97 25.84 -14.46
N ASN A 136 27.97 24.94 -14.42
CA ASN A 136 28.22 23.49 -14.37
C ASN A 136 27.33 22.65 -15.29
N VAL A 137 26.65 23.26 -16.27
CA VAL A 137 25.70 22.57 -17.17
C VAL A 137 26.30 21.32 -17.82
N GLU A 138 27.50 21.42 -18.41
CA GLU A 138 28.13 20.28 -19.09
C GLU A 138 28.37 19.10 -18.13
N GLN A 139 28.83 19.37 -16.91
CA GLN A 139 29.03 18.36 -15.89
C GLN A 139 27.71 17.68 -15.52
N ARG A 140 26.66 18.46 -15.23
CA ARG A 140 25.36 17.90 -14.81
C ARG A 140 24.67 17.11 -15.92
N VAL A 141 24.85 17.51 -17.18
CA VAL A 141 24.40 16.72 -18.33
C VAL A 141 25.18 15.40 -18.43
N ASN A 142 26.51 15.43 -18.26
CA ASN A 142 27.33 14.22 -18.27
C ASN A 142 26.95 13.25 -17.13
N ASP A 143 26.68 13.76 -15.93
CA ASP A 143 26.20 12.96 -14.80
C ASP A 143 24.87 12.27 -15.12
N PHE A 144 23.93 13.01 -15.71
CA PHE A 144 22.62 12.47 -16.09
C PHE A 144 22.74 11.40 -17.17
N VAL A 145 23.53 11.65 -18.22
CA VAL A 145 23.79 10.70 -19.30
C VAL A 145 24.44 9.43 -18.76
N ALA A 146 25.45 9.57 -17.89
CA ALA A 146 26.13 8.41 -17.28
C ALA A 146 25.16 7.55 -16.48
N ALA A 147 24.30 8.17 -15.66
CA ALA A 147 23.30 7.47 -14.88
C ALA A 147 22.24 6.79 -15.76
N ALA A 148 21.80 7.46 -16.84
CA ALA A 148 20.83 6.93 -17.78
C ALA A 148 21.38 5.71 -18.52
N LEU A 149 22.63 5.78 -19.01
CA LEU A 149 23.29 4.66 -19.68
C LEU A 149 23.53 3.49 -18.71
N ALA A 150 23.88 3.77 -17.46
CA ALA A 150 24.04 2.73 -16.43
C ALA A 150 22.73 1.96 -16.20
N GLN A 151 21.59 2.66 -16.09
CA GLN A 151 20.30 2.00 -15.93
C GLN A 151 19.82 1.32 -17.23
N ALA A 152 20.08 1.91 -18.40
CA ALA A 152 19.76 1.31 -19.68
C ALA A 152 20.51 -0.02 -19.91
N ASN A 153 21.72 -0.17 -19.34
CA ASN A 153 22.48 -1.41 -19.44
C ASN A 153 21.81 -2.60 -18.75
N VAL A 154 20.96 -2.39 -17.74
CA VAL A 154 20.24 -3.44 -17.01
C VAL A 154 18.75 -3.53 -17.33
N THR A 155 18.27 -2.68 -18.25
CA THR A 155 16.84 -2.58 -18.62
C THR A 155 16.66 -3.04 -20.08
N ARG A 156 15.51 -3.63 -20.43
CA ARG A 156 15.16 -3.91 -21.84
C ARG A 156 14.59 -2.66 -22.51
N THR A 157 14.58 -2.60 -23.84
CA THR A 157 14.12 -1.45 -24.65
C THR A 157 14.98 -0.19 -24.47
N ASN A 158 14.58 0.90 -25.11
CA ASN A 158 15.18 2.24 -25.02
C ASN A 158 14.46 3.16 -24.01
N HIS A 159 13.62 2.61 -23.12
CA HIS A 159 12.91 3.35 -22.09
C HIS A 159 13.33 2.91 -20.68
N ILE A 160 13.81 3.85 -19.88
CA ILE A 160 14.09 3.69 -18.44
C ILE A 160 13.22 4.65 -17.61
N MET A 161 13.10 4.38 -16.32
CA MET A 161 12.37 5.22 -15.38
C MET A 161 13.27 5.61 -14.21
N PHE A 162 13.48 6.92 -14.02
CA PHE A 162 14.08 7.47 -12.81
C PHE A 162 12.98 7.81 -11.80
N THR A 163 13.09 7.27 -10.60
CA THR A 163 12.26 7.61 -9.45
C THR A 163 12.78 8.89 -8.80
N MET A 164 12.46 10.04 -9.38
CA MET A 164 12.89 11.35 -8.87
C MET A 164 12.17 11.70 -7.57
N GLY A 165 12.58 11.12 -6.45
CA GLY A 165 12.00 11.33 -5.12
C GLY A 165 12.52 10.28 -4.14
N THR A 166 12.24 10.44 -2.85
CA THR A 166 12.48 9.43 -1.80
C THR A 166 11.55 9.73 -0.63
N ASP A 167 11.78 9.15 0.54
CA ASP A 167 11.00 9.33 1.76
C ASP A 167 10.72 10.82 2.06
N PHE A 168 9.43 11.16 2.14
CA PHE A 168 8.92 12.49 2.54
C PHE A 168 9.54 13.70 1.81
N LYS A 169 9.92 13.51 0.54
CA LYS A 169 10.41 14.60 -0.33
C LYS A 169 9.30 15.40 -0.98
N TYR A 170 9.69 16.46 -1.70
CA TYR A 170 8.82 17.48 -2.28
C TYR A 170 8.11 18.36 -1.24
N GLN A 171 8.72 18.56 -0.06
CA GLN A 171 8.17 19.53 0.91
C GLN A 171 8.15 20.94 0.32
N TYR A 172 9.19 21.27 -0.45
CA TYR A 172 9.19 22.41 -1.36
C TYR A 172 9.36 21.94 -2.80
N ALA A 173 8.27 21.51 -3.43
CA ALA A 173 8.29 20.86 -4.74
C ALA A 173 9.05 21.64 -5.83
N GLU A 174 9.02 22.97 -5.80
CA GLU A 174 9.73 23.83 -6.74
C GLU A 174 11.25 23.60 -6.76
N SER A 175 11.86 23.17 -5.64
CA SER A 175 13.29 22.84 -5.63
C SER A 175 13.60 21.67 -6.56
N TRP A 176 12.72 20.67 -6.64
CA TRP A 176 12.83 19.54 -7.55
C TRP A 176 12.48 19.92 -8.99
N PHE A 177 11.33 20.58 -9.20
CA PHE A 177 10.87 20.94 -10.55
C PHE A 177 11.86 21.85 -11.28
N ARG A 178 12.38 22.89 -10.62
CA ARG A 178 13.38 23.78 -11.21
C ARG A 178 14.64 23.05 -11.69
N GLN A 179 15.08 22.01 -10.97
CA GLN A 179 16.25 21.23 -11.39
C GLN A 179 15.91 20.26 -12.52
N MET A 180 14.74 19.60 -12.43
CA MET A 180 14.27 18.71 -13.49
C MET A 180 14.03 19.47 -14.80
N ASP A 181 13.48 20.68 -14.78
CA ASP A 181 13.29 21.54 -15.96
C ASP A 181 14.63 21.82 -16.66
N LYS A 182 15.64 22.24 -15.89
CA LYS A 182 16.98 22.52 -16.43
C LYS A 182 17.63 21.25 -16.97
N LEU A 183 17.56 20.14 -16.23
CA LEU A 183 18.10 18.87 -16.68
C LEU A 183 17.43 18.42 -17.99
N ILE A 184 16.10 18.41 -18.05
CA ILE A 184 15.35 18.07 -19.27
C ILE A 184 15.77 18.98 -20.43
N HIS A 185 15.84 20.30 -20.21
CA HIS A 185 16.25 21.25 -21.24
C HIS A 185 17.65 20.96 -21.78
N TYR A 186 18.65 20.88 -20.91
CA TYR A 186 20.04 20.76 -21.33
C TYR A 186 20.40 19.36 -21.82
N VAL A 187 19.82 18.29 -21.23
CA VAL A 187 20.00 16.91 -21.71
C VAL A 187 19.42 16.75 -23.11
N ASN A 188 18.22 17.28 -23.36
CA ASN A 188 17.61 17.20 -24.69
C ASN A 188 18.32 18.07 -25.73
N LYS A 189 18.91 19.20 -25.29
CA LYS A 189 19.76 20.04 -26.15
C LYS A 189 21.08 19.37 -26.51
N ASP A 190 21.67 18.63 -25.58
CA ASP A 190 22.86 17.80 -25.81
C ASP A 190 22.57 16.64 -26.77
N GLY A 191 21.43 15.96 -26.60
CA GLY A 191 20.89 15.01 -27.56
C GLY A 191 21.48 13.59 -27.52
N ARG A 192 22.42 13.28 -26.60
CA ARG A 192 22.91 11.90 -26.40
C ARG A 192 21.82 10.97 -25.84
N VAL A 193 20.92 11.51 -25.02
CA VAL A 193 19.73 10.84 -24.49
C VAL A 193 18.55 11.81 -24.48
N ASN A 194 17.33 11.29 -24.31
CA ASN A 194 16.13 12.12 -24.21
C ASN A 194 15.49 11.97 -22.82
N ALA A 195 15.23 13.09 -22.16
CA ALA A 195 14.58 13.21 -20.87
C ALA A 195 13.20 13.88 -21.02
N LEU A 196 12.23 13.44 -20.21
CA LEU A 196 10.89 14.03 -20.15
C LEU A 196 10.30 13.82 -18.74
N TYR A 197 9.37 14.69 -18.36
CA TYR A 197 8.43 14.36 -17.29
C TYR A 197 7.57 13.18 -17.71
N SER A 198 7.36 12.25 -16.79
CA SER A 198 6.61 11.03 -17.05
C SER A 198 5.86 10.58 -15.80
N THR A 199 5.03 9.57 -15.97
CA THR A 199 4.38 8.82 -14.90
C THR A 199 4.64 7.34 -15.13
N PRO A 200 4.46 6.48 -14.10
CA PRO A 200 4.55 5.04 -14.30
C PRO A 200 3.63 4.52 -15.41
N SER A 201 2.45 5.12 -15.61
CA SER A 201 1.53 4.71 -16.69
C SER A 201 2.04 5.08 -18.08
N ILE A 202 2.58 6.29 -18.25
CA ILE A 202 3.20 6.72 -19.52
C ILE A 202 4.42 5.85 -19.83
N TYR A 203 5.21 5.50 -18.80
CA TYR A 203 6.31 4.56 -18.94
C TYR A 203 5.81 3.18 -19.39
N THR A 204 4.81 2.60 -18.72
CA THR A 204 4.21 1.31 -19.12
C THR A 204 3.70 1.34 -20.56
N ASP A 205 2.97 2.39 -20.95
CA ASP A 205 2.44 2.53 -22.31
C ASP A 205 3.58 2.56 -23.35
N ALA A 206 4.70 3.24 -23.04
CA ALA A 206 5.89 3.21 -23.88
C ALA A 206 6.52 1.81 -23.97
N LYS A 207 6.62 1.06 -22.86
CA LYS A 207 7.11 -0.33 -22.87
C LYS A 207 6.22 -1.24 -23.72
N PHE A 208 4.90 -1.11 -23.60
CA PHE A 208 3.93 -1.91 -24.36
C PHE A 208 3.92 -1.57 -25.86
N SER A 209 4.34 -0.37 -26.24
CA SER A 209 4.49 0.01 -27.65
C SER A 209 5.69 -0.66 -28.34
N THR A 210 6.57 -1.31 -27.59
CA THR A 210 7.72 -2.05 -28.14
C THR A 210 7.34 -3.50 -28.44
N ASN A 211 7.91 -4.07 -29.51
CA ASN A 211 7.74 -5.49 -29.85
C ASN A 211 8.77 -6.37 -29.11
N GLU A 212 8.88 -6.18 -27.79
CA GLU A 212 9.87 -6.85 -26.94
C GLU A 212 9.24 -8.08 -26.23
N PRO A 213 9.86 -9.27 -26.29
CA PRO A 213 9.43 -10.39 -25.47
C PRO A 213 9.83 -10.18 -24.01
N TRP A 214 8.89 -10.38 -23.09
CA TRP A 214 9.11 -10.24 -21.65
C TRP A 214 9.30 -11.61 -20.97
N PRO A 215 10.26 -11.74 -20.05
CA PRO A 215 10.50 -12.98 -19.32
C PRO A 215 9.34 -13.26 -18.35
N LEU A 216 9.02 -14.53 -18.16
CA LEU A 216 7.96 -14.97 -17.25
C LEU A 216 8.50 -15.09 -15.83
N LYS A 217 7.76 -14.54 -14.85
CA LYS A 217 7.96 -14.81 -13.43
C LYS A 217 6.73 -15.51 -12.86
N THR A 218 6.91 -16.56 -12.07
CA THR A 218 5.84 -17.26 -11.34
C THR A 218 6.03 -17.18 -9.83
N ASN A 219 5.01 -17.54 -9.03
CA ASN A 219 5.05 -17.53 -7.56
C ASN A 219 5.25 -16.11 -6.99
N ASP A 220 6.04 -15.94 -5.91
CA ASP A 220 6.23 -14.70 -5.15
C ASP A 220 7.70 -14.27 -5.09
N PHE A 221 7.98 -13.16 -4.40
CA PHE A 221 9.30 -12.61 -4.11
C PHE A 221 9.57 -12.64 -2.59
N PHE A 222 9.19 -13.72 -1.92
CA PHE A 222 9.50 -13.95 -0.51
C PHE A 222 10.50 -15.11 -0.33
N PRO A 223 11.32 -15.10 0.73
CA PRO A 223 11.55 -13.97 1.64
C PRO A 223 12.46 -12.89 1.01
N TYR A 224 12.41 -11.67 1.54
CA TYR A 224 13.33 -10.59 1.16
C TYR A 224 14.59 -10.59 2.03
N ALA A 225 15.74 -10.41 1.39
CA ALA A 225 16.99 -10.04 2.05
C ALA A 225 17.69 -8.94 1.24
N ASP A 226 18.18 -7.90 1.92
CA ASP A 226 18.92 -6.80 1.30
C ASP A 226 20.44 -7.03 1.30
N ASN A 227 20.94 -7.92 2.16
CA ASN A 227 22.34 -8.31 2.25
C ASN A 227 22.50 -9.72 2.90
N PRO A 228 23.69 -10.34 2.86
CA PRO A 228 23.87 -11.78 3.17
C PRO A 228 23.35 -12.27 4.54
N ASN A 229 23.34 -11.41 5.56
CA ASN A 229 22.94 -11.78 6.93
C ASN A 229 21.68 -11.03 7.41
N ALA A 230 20.89 -10.49 6.49
CA ALA A 230 19.73 -9.67 6.79
C ALA A 230 18.50 -10.18 6.04
N TYR A 231 17.97 -11.33 6.47
CA TYR A 231 16.65 -11.79 6.02
C TYR A 231 15.57 -11.06 6.81
N TRP A 232 14.64 -10.42 6.09
CA TRP A 232 13.56 -9.63 6.67
C TRP A 232 12.37 -10.54 7.00
N THR A 233 12.60 -11.60 7.78
CA THR A 233 11.54 -12.54 8.19
C THR A 233 11.07 -12.32 9.62
N GLY A 234 11.77 -11.48 10.39
CA GLY A 234 11.37 -11.15 11.76
C GLY A 234 10.01 -10.44 11.84
N TYR A 235 9.73 -9.54 10.90
CA TYR A 235 8.47 -8.78 10.88
C TYR A 235 7.24 -9.66 10.62
N PHE A 236 7.42 -10.88 10.12
CA PHE A 236 6.34 -11.86 10.02
C PHE A 236 5.70 -12.14 11.40
N THR A 237 6.47 -11.97 12.49
CA THR A 237 6.00 -12.19 13.87
C THR A 237 5.97 -10.93 14.74
N SER A 238 6.81 -9.91 14.46
CA SER A 238 6.91 -8.67 15.26
C SER A 238 5.54 -8.09 15.65
N ARG A 239 5.40 -7.63 16.90
CA ARG A 239 4.13 -7.14 17.47
C ARG A 239 2.94 -8.11 17.28
N PRO A 240 3.03 -9.38 17.75
CA PRO A 240 2.00 -10.38 17.49
C PRO A 240 0.64 -10.01 18.08
N ALA A 241 0.61 -9.25 19.19
CA ALA A 241 -0.63 -8.74 19.77
C ALA A 241 -1.36 -7.76 18.84
N LEU A 242 -0.63 -6.86 18.15
CA LEU A 242 -1.21 -5.92 17.19
C LEU A 242 -1.70 -6.67 15.95
N LYS A 243 -0.91 -7.61 15.40
CA LYS A 243 -1.34 -8.49 14.28
C LYS A 243 -2.65 -9.22 14.60
N ARG A 244 -2.75 -9.81 15.80
CA ARG A 244 -3.99 -10.44 16.27
C ARG A 244 -5.13 -9.44 16.37
N TYR A 245 -4.87 -8.23 16.88
CA TYR A 245 -5.90 -7.21 17.03
C TYR A 245 -6.46 -6.77 15.68
N VAL A 246 -5.60 -6.52 14.68
CA VAL A 246 -6.00 -6.24 13.29
C VAL A 246 -6.89 -7.36 12.75
N ARG A 247 -6.47 -8.62 12.90
CA ARG A 247 -7.26 -9.78 12.44
C ARG A 247 -8.63 -9.89 13.09
N MET A 248 -8.71 -9.69 14.41
CA MET A 248 -9.98 -9.72 15.14
C MET A 248 -10.90 -8.59 14.67
N MET A 249 -10.35 -7.39 14.48
CA MET A 249 -11.11 -6.23 14.04
C MET A 249 -11.55 -6.34 12.58
N SER A 250 -10.74 -6.95 11.70
CA SER A 250 -11.12 -7.28 10.33
C SER A 250 -12.38 -8.18 10.27
N GLY A 251 -12.37 -9.28 11.01
CA GLY A 251 -13.52 -10.18 11.09
C GLY A 251 -14.76 -9.50 11.70
N TYR A 252 -14.56 -8.69 12.75
CA TYR A 252 -15.64 -7.91 13.35
C TYR A 252 -16.22 -6.88 12.39
N TYR A 253 -15.38 -6.16 11.65
CA TYR A 253 -15.77 -5.15 10.66
C TYR A 253 -16.59 -5.75 9.52
N LEU A 254 -16.24 -6.95 9.05
CA LEU A 254 -17.04 -7.68 8.07
C LEU A 254 -18.45 -7.97 8.59
N ALA A 255 -18.58 -8.51 9.81
CA ALA A 255 -19.88 -8.78 10.41
C ALA A 255 -20.68 -7.49 10.67
N ALA A 256 -20.01 -6.43 11.15
CA ALA A 256 -20.62 -5.14 11.41
C ALA A 256 -21.21 -4.50 10.14
N ARG A 257 -20.52 -4.58 9.00
CA ARG A 257 -21.02 -4.08 7.71
C ARG A 257 -22.25 -4.84 7.23
N GLN A 258 -22.31 -6.15 7.44
CA GLN A 258 -23.49 -6.96 7.11
C GLN A 258 -24.70 -6.54 7.95
N LEU A 259 -24.50 -6.36 9.25
CA LEU A 259 -25.55 -5.90 10.16
C LEU A 259 -26.02 -4.48 9.83
N GLU A 260 -25.09 -3.57 9.54
CA GLU A 260 -25.40 -2.20 9.09
C GLU A 260 -26.25 -2.20 7.82
N PHE A 261 -25.93 -3.08 6.86
CA PHE A 261 -26.70 -3.25 5.64
C PHE A 261 -28.15 -3.69 5.95
N PHE A 262 -28.34 -4.69 6.81
CA PHE A 262 -29.68 -5.22 7.12
C PHE A 262 -30.60 -4.22 7.81
N ILE A 263 -30.08 -3.37 8.70
CA ILE A 263 -30.90 -2.34 9.36
C ILE A 263 -31.03 -1.05 8.56
N GLY A 264 -30.28 -0.93 7.47
CA GLY A 264 -30.17 0.28 6.68
C GLY A 264 -29.21 1.28 7.31
N ARG A 265 -28.22 1.70 6.52
CA ARG A 265 -27.18 2.63 6.96
C ARG A 265 -27.77 3.96 7.44
N SER A 266 -27.34 4.38 8.62
CA SER A 266 -27.80 5.64 9.23
C SER A 266 -27.21 6.86 8.51
N LYS A 267 -27.98 7.95 8.42
CA LYS A 267 -27.51 9.24 7.88
C LYS A 267 -26.80 10.11 8.92
N SER A 268 -27.01 9.85 10.21
CA SER A 268 -26.53 10.71 11.32
C SER A 268 -26.06 9.94 12.55
N GLY A 269 -26.15 8.61 12.56
CA GLY A 269 -25.73 7.75 13.66
C GLY A 269 -24.35 7.10 13.43
N SER A 270 -23.96 6.23 14.36
CA SER A 270 -22.70 5.45 14.25
C SER A 270 -22.71 4.58 12.99
N THR A 271 -21.66 4.70 12.18
CA THR A 271 -21.43 3.87 10.98
C THR A 271 -20.20 2.99 11.18
N THR A 272 -19.98 2.07 10.25
CA THR A 272 -18.78 1.23 10.23
C THR A 272 -17.51 1.98 9.77
N ASP A 273 -17.61 3.20 9.25
CA ASP A 273 -16.50 3.89 8.57
C ASP A 273 -15.30 4.11 9.47
N SER A 274 -15.52 4.52 10.72
CA SER A 274 -14.41 4.80 11.64
C SER A 274 -13.55 3.57 11.93
N LEU A 275 -14.12 2.36 11.86
CA LEU A 275 -13.36 1.12 11.96
C LEU A 275 -12.71 0.78 10.61
N GLY A 276 -13.41 1.03 9.49
CA GLY A 276 -12.86 0.90 8.14
C GLY A 276 -11.60 1.73 7.93
N ASP A 277 -11.62 3.01 8.31
CA ASP A 277 -10.47 3.92 8.21
C ASP A 277 -9.27 3.42 9.05
N ALA A 278 -9.55 2.99 10.30
CA ALA A 278 -8.52 2.48 11.19
C ALA A 278 -7.90 1.17 10.67
N LEU A 279 -8.72 0.26 10.14
CA LEU A 279 -8.25 -0.98 9.53
C LEU A 279 -7.47 -0.73 8.24
N ALA A 280 -7.93 0.20 7.40
CA ALA A 280 -7.26 0.57 6.16
C ALA A 280 -5.84 1.11 6.43
N LEU A 281 -5.70 2.01 7.41
CA LEU A 281 -4.41 2.50 7.89
C LEU A 281 -3.53 1.38 8.48
N ALA A 282 -4.14 0.45 9.22
CA ALA A 282 -3.41 -0.64 9.85
C ALA A 282 -2.78 -1.63 8.84
N GLN A 283 -3.16 -1.59 7.56
CA GLN A 283 -2.54 -2.43 6.52
C GLN A 283 -1.20 -1.89 6.03
N HIS A 284 -0.84 -0.65 6.35
CA HIS A 284 0.42 -0.02 5.96
C HIS A 284 1.64 -0.91 6.24
N HIS A 285 2.66 -0.85 5.38
CA HIS A 285 3.86 -1.69 5.49
C HIS A 285 4.74 -1.46 6.73
N ASP A 286 4.44 -0.45 7.55
CA ASP A 286 4.98 -0.31 8.93
C ASP A 286 3.95 -0.49 10.05
N ALA A 287 2.69 -0.76 9.74
CA ALA A 287 1.64 -0.92 10.74
C ALA A 287 1.51 -2.39 11.18
N VAL A 288 0.76 -3.21 10.44
CA VAL A 288 0.56 -4.62 10.80
C VAL A 288 1.86 -5.42 10.82
N THR A 289 2.88 -4.99 10.07
CA THR A 289 4.23 -5.58 10.07
C THR A 289 4.94 -5.45 11.40
N GLY A 290 4.63 -4.41 12.18
CA GLY A 290 5.24 -4.16 13.47
C GLY A 290 6.65 -3.57 13.40
N THR A 291 6.99 -2.86 12.31
CA THR A 291 8.30 -2.20 12.08
C THR A 291 8.32 -0.71 12.45
N GLU A 292 7.19 -0.15 12.89
CA GLU A 292 7.06 1.20 13.40
C GLU A 292 7.64 1.39 14.83
N LYS A 293 7.83 2.66 15.23
CA LYS A 293 8.20 3.01 16.62
C LYS A 293 7.05 2.72 17.59
N GLN A 294 7.37 2.47 18.87
CA GLN A 294 6.37 2.07 19.86
C GLN A 294 5.19 3.06 20.02
N HIS A 295 5.44 4.37 19.98
CA HIS A 295 4.36 5.35 20.10
C HIS A 295 3.42 5.35 18.87
N VAL A 296 3.93 4.96 17.69
CA VAL A 296 3.13 4.80 16.47
C VAL A 296 2.28 3.53 16.56
N ALA A 297 2.86 2.43 17.06
CA ALA A 297 2.11 1.20 17.35
C ALA A 297 0.94 1.45 18.33
N ASN A 298 1.19 2.25 19.37
CA ASN A 298 0.17 2.67 20.31
C ASN A 298 -0.93 3.50 19.64
N ASP A 299 -0.58 4.36 18.68
CA ASP A 299 -1.56 5.15 17.91
C ASP A 299 -2.44 4.26 17.02
N TYR A 300 -1.85 3.27 16.31
CA TYR A 300 -2.63 2.29 15.55
C TYR A 300 -3.61 1.52 16.43
N ALA A 301 -3.16 1.01 17.58
CA ALA A 301 -4.04 0.32 18.53
C ALA A 301 -5.15 1.24 19.08
N LYS A 302 -4.83 2.51 19.36
CA LYS A 302 -5.82 3.51 19.79
C LYS A 302 -6.88 3.76 18.72
N ARG A 303 -6.49 3.91 17.46
CA ARG A 303 -7.42 4.10 16.33
C ARG A 303 -8.34 2.90 16.15
N LEU A 304 -7.79 1.68 16.19
CA LEU A 304 -8.58 0.45 16.14
C LEU A 304 -9.60 0.39 17.28
N SER A 305 -9.21 0.77 18.50
CA SER A 305 -10.11 0.81 19.67
C SER A 305 -11.24 1.83 19.51
N ILE A 306 -10.93 3.05 19.02
CA ILE A 306 -11.94 4.07 18.73
C ILE A 306 -12.93 3.59 17.65
N GLY A 307 -12.41 3.01 16.56
CA GLY A 307 -13.24 2.46 15.48
C GLY A 307 -14.13 1.32 15.96
N TYR A 308 -13.56 0.40 16.75
CA TYR A 308 -14.29 -0.72 17.36
C TYR A 308 -15.45 -0.23 18.21
N LYS A 309 -15.26 0.80 19.06
CA LYS A 309 -16.32 1.29 19.93
C LYS A 309 -17.53 1.83 19.17
N LYS A 310 -17.32 2.54 18.07
CA LYS A 310 -18.43 2.98 17.20
C LYS A 310 -19.12 1.81 16.49
N ALA A 311 -18.35 0.84 16.00
CA ALA A 311 -18.90 -0.36 15.39
C ALA A 311 -19.67 -1.23 16.41
N GLU A 312 -19.22 -1.29 17.66
CA GLU A 312 -19.85 -2.03 18.76
C GLU A 312 -21.25 -1.51 19.08
N GLU A 313 -21.43 -0.20 19.14
CA GLU A 313 -22.74 0.45 19.30
C GLU A 313 -23.69 0.11 18.15
N LEU A 314 -23.19 0.18 16.91
CA LEU A 314 -23.96 -0.14 15.72
C LEU A 314 -24.37 -1.62 15.70
N VAL A 315 -23.45 -2.53 16.01
CA VAL A 315 -23.72 -3.97 16.07
C VAL A 315 -24.76 -4.28 17.14
N SER A 316 -24.63 -3.72 18.35
CA SER A 316 -25.60 -3.91 19.43
C SER A 316 -27.01 -3.43 19.02
N THR A 317 -27.07 -2.23 18.43
CA THR A 317 -28.33 -1.66 17.92
C THR A 317 -28.92 -2.54 16.81
N SER A 318 -28.09 -3.02 15.89
CA SER A 318 -28.53 -3.84 14.77
C SER A 318 -29.12 -5.16 15.24
N LEU A 319 -28.45 -5.84 16.17
CA LEU A 319 -28.94 -7.09 16.76
C LEU A 319 -30.25 -6.87 17.54
N GLY A 320 -30.35 -5.78 18.32
CA GLY A 320 -31.60 -5.38 18.99
C GLY A 320 -32.75 -5.28 18.00
N CYS A 321 -32.56 -4.48 16.96
CA CYS A 321 -33.56 -4.26 15.92
C CYS A 321 -34.00 -5.53 15.20
N LEU A 322 -33.05 -6.39 14.82
CA LEU A 322 -33.34 -7.65 14.14
C LEU A 322 -34.02 -8.68 15.06
N SER A 323 -33.74 -8.64 16.36
CA SER A 323 -34.35 -9.55 17.34
C SER A 323 -35.81 -9.21 17.69
N GLU A 324 -36.20 -7.94 17.56
CA GLU A 324 -37.54 -7.43 17.95
C GLU A 324 -38.59 -7.50 16.83
N SER A 325 -38.26 -8.19 15.73
CA SER A 325 -39.00 -8.23 14.46
C SER A 325 -40.53 -8.38 14.61
N GLY A 326 -41.23 -7.24 14.59
CA GLY A 326 -42.70 -7.15 14.59
C GLY A 326 -43.29 -5.87 13.97
N SER A 327 -42.49 -4.90 13.50
CA SER A 327 -43.05 -3.72 12.81
C SER A 327 -42.18 -3.18 11.68
N ASN A 328 -42.83 -2.81 10.58
CA ASN A 328 -42.27 -2.29 9.33
C ASN A 328 -41.64 -0.88 9.42
N SER A 329 -41.20 -0.44 10.60
CA SER A 329 -40.50 0.85 10.75
C SER A 329 -39.00 0.65 10.81
N ARG A 330 -38.24 1.59 10.19
CA ARG A 330 -36.78 1.68 10.36
C ARG A 330 -36.46 1.73 11.86
N CYS A 331 -35.90 0.65 12.38
CA CYS A 331 -35.59 0.54 13.80
C CYS A 331 -34.37 1.40 14.12
N SER A 332 -34.56 2.43 14.93
CA SER A 332 -33.50 3.34 15.38
C SER A 332 -33.20 3.23 16.88
N SER A 333 -34.06 2.55 17.64
CA SER A 333 -33.95 2.48 19.11
C SER A 333 -34.60 1.20 19.63
N PRO A 334 -33.92 0.05 19.56
CA PRO A 334 -34.44 -1.20 20.08
C PRO A 334 -34.52 -1.17 21.62
N THR A 335 -35.52 -1.85 22.19
CA THR A 335 -35.64 -2.00 23.64
C THR A 335 -34.63 -3.00 24.21
N THR A 336 -34.29 -4.00 23.41
CA THR A 336 -33.35 -5.08 23.67
C THR A 336 -31.95 -4.53 23.47
N LYS A 337 -31.18 -4.50 24.57
CA LYS A 337 -29.78 -4.04 24.57
C LYS A 337 -28.85 -5.23 24.62
N PHE A 338 -27.99 -5.37 23.63
CA PHE A 338 -26.92 -6.36 23.63
C PHE A 338 -25.65 -5.76 24.20
N VAL A 339 -24.94 -6.54 25.01
CA VAL A 339 -23.60 -6.20 25.51
C VAL A 339 -22.61 -7.22 24.94
N GLN A 340 -21.43 -6.74 24.53
CA GLN A 340 -20.40 -7.55 23.90
C GLN A 340 -19.18 -7.65 24.82
N CYS A 341 -18.43 -8.76 24.71
CA CYS A 341 -17.27 -9.03 25.57
C CYS A 341 -16.02 -9.29 24.72
N PRO A 342 -15.26 -8.25 24.33
CA PRO A 342 -14.08 -8.42 23.48
C PRO A 342 -12.86 -9.00 24.24
N LEU A 343 -12.92 -9.10 25.57
CA LEU A 343 -11.78 -9.45 26.44
C LEU A 343 -11.84 -10.89 27.00
N LEU A 344 -12.52 -11.81 26.31
CA LEU A 344 -12.60 -13.22 26.73
C LEU A 344 -11.24 -13.91 26.83
N ASN A 345 -10.22 -13.43 26.11
CA ASN A 345 -8.87 -13.97 26.17
C ASN A 345 -8.18 -13.77 27.53
N ILE A 346 -8.68 -12.86 28.36
CA ILE A 346 -8.25 -12.65 29.74
C ILE A 346 -9.39 -12.97 30.72
N THR A 347 -10.32 -13.82 30.30
CA THR A 347 -11.48 -14.27 31.10
C THR A 347 -12.28 -13.10 31.69
N TYR A 348 -12.48 -12.03 30.91
CA TYR A 348 -13.21 -10.85 31.35
C TYR A 348 -14.45 -10.60 30.49
N CYS A 349 -15.61 -10.85 31.09
CA CYS A 349 -16.93 -10.57 30.51
C CYS A 349 -17.95 -10.28 31.63
N PRO A 350 -17.99 -9.03 32.14
CA PRO A 350 -18.84 -8.66 33.28
C PRO A 350 -20.32 -9.08 33.16
N PRO A 351 -20.99 -8.96 31.99
CA PRO A 351 -22.38 -9.41 31.85
C PRO A 351 -22.60 -10.89 32.13
N SER A 352 -21.59 -11.74 31.90
CA SER A 352 -21.65 -13.18 32.16
C SER A 352 -21.26 -13.56 33.59
N GLU A 353 -20.57 -12.65 34.30
CA GLU A 353 -20.09 -12.85 35.68
C GLU A 353 -21.09 -12.33 36.71
N MET A 354 -22.14 -11.62 36.28
CA MET A 354 -23.21 -11.19 37.16
C MET A 354 -23.96 -12.41 37.72
N ASN A 355 -23.89 -12.60 39.04
CA ASN A 355 -24.69 -13.58 39.74
C ASN A 355 -26.18 -13.23 39.59
N LEU A 356 -26.94 -14.06 38.88
CA LEU A 356 -28.40 -14.05 38.89
C LEU A 356 -28.92 -14.66 40.22
N SER A 357 -28.47 -14.15 41.36
CA SER A 357 -28.85 -14.66 42.70
C SER A 357 -30.22 -14.16 43.18
N GLN A 358 -31.05 -13.60 42.29
CA GLN A 358 -32.46 -13.33 42.56
C GLN A 358 -33.33 -13.62 41.32
N GLY A 359 -33.84 -14.86 41.21
CA GLY A 359 -35.01 -15.14 40.37
C GLY A 359 -35.09 -16.52 39.71
N LYS A 360 -35.75 -17.44 40.44
CA LYS A 360 -36.34 -18.74 40.02
C LYS A 360 -35.42 -19.96 39.95
N SER A 361 -35.47 -20.70 41.05
CA SER A 361 -35.42 -22.16 41.07
C SER A 361 -36.28 -22.74 39.92
N LEU A 362 -35.62 -23.25 38.88
CA LEU A 362 -36.23 -24.21 37.96
C LEU A 362 -36.12 -25.59 38.61
N VAL A 363 -36.99 -25.84 39.58
CA VAL A 363 -37.42 -27.20 39.90
C VAL A 363 -38.67 -27.43 39.05
N SER A 364 -38.54 -28.28 38.03
CA SER A 364 -39.67 -28.99 37.45
C SER A 364 -39.37 -30.48 37.56
N SER A 365 -40.29 -31.14 38.28
CA SER A 365 -40.44 -32.58 38.56
C SER A 365 -40.28 -33.50 37.36
#